data_AF-A0A2M8AFY9-F1
#
_entry.id   AF-A0A2M8AFY9-F1
#
_cell.length_a   1.000
_cell.length_b   1.000
_cell.length_c   1.000
_cell.angle_alpha   90.00
_cell.angle_beta   90.00
_cell.angle_gamma   90.00
#
_symmetry.space_group_name_H-M   'P 1'
#
loop_
_entity.id
_entity.type
_entity.pdbx_description
1 polymer ?
#
loop_
_entity_poly.entity_id
_entity_poly.type
_entity_poly.pdbx_seq_one_letter_code
_entity_poly.pdbx_strand_id
1 'polypeptide(L)'
;MSEHPSTRRKFLKLLGLSVGAVASSNAFASFIDTEEIKKLNSEQQEFMVRYGNWMDELTLVARVQKTHPEDFDNQKKMMVLGVKAEELQPELSKHMQDETFALIFKESIKCLSNEI
;
A
#
# COMPACT_ATOMS: atom_id res chain seq x y z
N MET A 1 15.89 7.92 -25.73
CA MET A 1 14.99 6.77 -25.47
C MET A 1 14.91 6.60 -23.98
N SER A 2 13.69 6.70 -23.43
CA SER A 2 13.41 7.07 -22.05
C SER A 2 13.83 6.02 -21.03
N GLU A 3 14.76 6.37 -20.16
CA GLU A 3 15.16 5.59 -19.01
C GLU A 3 14.08 5.67 -17.91
N HIS A 4 13.20 4.66 -17.83
CA HIS A 4 12.30 4.41 -16.69
C HIS A 4 12.77 3.36 -15.63
N PRO A 5 14.08 3.06 -15.42
CA PRO A 5 14.48 2.12 -14.37
C PRO A 5 14.51 2.74 -12.95
N SER A 6 14.36 4.06 -12.82
CA SER A 6 14.55 4.80 -11.56
C SER A 6 13.36 4.71 -10.59
N THR A 7 12.12 4.72 -11.10
CA THR A 7 10.91 4.66 -10.26
C THR A 7 10.74 3.29 -9.60
N ARG A 8 10.96 2.20 -10.36
CA ARG A 8 10.82 0.81 -9.83
C ARG A 8 11.82 0.52 -8.69
N ARG A 9 13.08 0.93 -8.82
CA ARG A 9 14.10 0.70 -7.75
C ARG A 9 13.90 1.60 -6.53
N LYS A 10 13.42 2.83 -6.71
CA LYS A 10 13.09 3.71 -5.58
C LYS A 10 11.85 3.21 -4.83
N PHE A 11 10.85 2.72 -5.55
CA PHE A 11 9.61 2.19 -4.98
C PHE A 11 9.84 0.88 -4.20
N LEU A 12 10.62 -0.05 -4.74
CA LEU A 12 11.03 -1.27 -4.03
C LEU A 12 11.92 -0.99 -2.81
N LYS A 13 12.73 0.07 -2.85
CA LYS A 13 13.51 0.52 -1.69
C LYS A 13 12.64 1.20 -0.62
N LEU A 14 11.62 1.94 -1.03
CA LEU A 14 10.66 2.56 -0.10
C LEU A 14 9.89 1.50 0.69
N LEU A 15 9.59 0.37 0.04
CA LEU A 15 8.83 -0.72 0.65
C LEU A 15 9.65 -1.57 1.61
N GLY A 16 10.99 -1.52 1.63
CA GLY A 16 11.81 -2.25 2.62
C GLY A 16 11.58 -3.78 2.70
N LEU A 17 10.76 -4.35 1.82
CA LEU A 17 10.23 -5.71 1.92
C LEU A 17 11.15 -6.68 1.18
N SER A 18 12.23 -7.03 1.86
CA SER A 18 12.76 -8.39 1.75
C SER A 18 11.95 -9.30 2.68
N VAL A 19 11.67 -10.53 2.21
CA VAL A 19 11.16 -11.71 2.94
C VAL A 19 9.65 -11.95 2.86
N GLY A 20 9.31 -13.24 2.77
CA GLY A 20 7.99 -13.78 3.14
C GLY A 20 6.93 -13.75 2.05
N ALA A 21 6.26 -14.87 1.79
CA ALA A 21 5.06 -14.92 0.96
C ALA A 21 3.85 -14.82 1.88
N VAL A 22 3.04 -13.76 1.78
CA VAL A 22 1.74 -13.68 2.48
C VAL A 22 0.60 -13.79 1.49
N ALA A 23 -0.19 -14.86 1.64
CA ALA A 23 -1.43 -15.14 0.92
C ALA A 23 -2.61 -14.70 1.76
N SER A 24 -3.07 -13.48 1.55
CA SER A 24 -4.42 -13.08 1.96
C SER A 24 -4.85 -11.91 1.09
N SER A 25 -5.90 -12.11 0.32
CA SER A 25 -6.44 -11.14 -0.63
C SER A 25 -7.16 -9.95 0.04
N ASN A 26 -7.21 -9.92 1.37
CA ASN A 26 -7.96 -8.94 2.19
C ASN A 26 -7.20 -8.56 3.48
N ALA A 27 -5.87 -8.70 3.50
CA ALA A 27 -5.09 -8.63 4.73
C ALA A 27 -5.28 -7.28 5.44
N PHE A 28 -5.22 -6.18 4.68
CA PHE A 28 -5.31 -4.83 5.26
C PHE A 28 -6.64 -4.57 5.97
N ALA A 29 -7.78 -4.98 5.37
CA ALA A 29 -9.10 -4.79 5.96
C ALA A 29 -9.34 -5.64 7.23
N SER A 30 -8.65 -6.77 7.37
CA SER A 30 -8.69 -7.57 8.60
C SER A 30 -7.79 -7.04 9.73
N PHE A 31 -6.78 -6.21 9.41
CA PHE A 31 -5.81 -5.73 10.39
C PHE A 31 -6.15 -4.38 11.00
N ILE A 32 -6.98 -3.58 10.33
CA ILE A 32 -7.40 -2.34 10.95
C ILE A 32 -8.53 -2.64 11.93
N ASP A 33 -8.27 -2.40 13.21
CA ASP A 33 -9.29 -2.49 14.25
C ASP A 33 -10.43 -1.52 13.89
N THR A 34 -11.60 -2.10 13.60
CA THR A 34 -12.77 -1.34 13.13
C THR A 34 -13.25 -0.35 14.19
N GLU A 35 -12.93 -0.58 15.46
CA GLU A 35 -13.21 0.34 16.56
C GLU A 35 -12.30 1.59 16.51
N GLU A 36 -11.05 1.45 16.09
CA GLU A 36 -10.11 2.57 15.95
C GLU A 36 -10.44 3.42 14.71
N ILE A 37 -10.83 2.80 13.59
CA ILE A 37 -11.27 3.55 12.38
C ILE A 37 -12.47 4.43 12.67
N LYS A 38 -13.40 3.99 13.52
CA LYS A 38 -14.59 4.79 13.90
C LYS A 38 -14.24 6.11 14.59
N LYS A 39 -13.03 6.23 15.15
CA LYS A 39 -12.54 7.48 15.77
C LYS A 39 -12.08 8.51 14.74
N LEU A 40 -11.80 8.07 13.51
CA LEU A 40 -11.44 8.95 12.40
C LEU A 40 -12.67 9.66 11.83
N ASN A 41 -12.46 10.80 11.18
CA ASN A 41 -13.54 11.45 10.43
C ASN A 41 -13.87 10.68 9.13
N SER A 42 -15.04 10.92 8.54
CA SER A 42 -15.49 10.17 7.36
C SER A 42 -14.50 10.22 6.18
N GLU A 43 -13.84 11.37 5.94
CA GLU A 43 -12.85 11.53 4.87
C GLU A 43 -11.64 10.62 5.11
N GLN A 44 -11.12 10.58 6.34
CA GLN A 44 -10.03 9.70 6.76
C GLN A 44 -10.42 8.22 6.70
N GLN A 45 -11.65 7.85 7.08
CA GLN A 45 -12.13 6.47 6.99
C GLN A 45 -12.18 6.00 5.53
N GLU A 46 -12.75 6.82 4.64
CA GLU A 46 -12.80 6.53 3.21
C GLU A 46 -11.39 6.44 2.61
N PHE A 47 -10.46 7.28 3.07
CA PHE A 47 -9.05 7.18 2.68
C PHE A 47 -8.43 5.85 3.13
N MET A 48 -8.62 5.43 4.39
CA MET A 48 -8.07 4.15 4.89
C MET A 48 -8.55 2.95 4.08
N VAL A 49 -9.84 2.94 3.70
CA VAL A 49 -10.40 1.87 2.84
C VAL A 49 -9.77 1.90 1.45
N ARG A 50 -9.66 3.07 0.81
CA ARG A 50 -9.03 3.21 -0.51
C ARG A 50 -7.56 2.81 -0.49
N TYR A 51 -6.83 3.27 0.52
CA TYR A 51 -5.42 2.95 0.71
C TYR A 51 -5.21 1.45 0.94
N GLY A 52 -6.10 0.82 1.71
CA GLY A 52 -6.10 -0.62 1.93
C GLY A 52 -6.30 -1.43 0.66
N ASN A 53 -7.30 -1.09 -0.14
CA ASN A 53 -7.54 -1.74 -1.41
C ASN A 53 -6.34 -1.60 -2.36
N TRP A 54 -5.70 -0.42 -2.37
CA TRP A 54 -4.47 -0.20 -3.14
C TRP A 54 -3.31 -1.08 -2.65
N MET A 55 -3.15 -1.25 -1.33
CA MET A 55 -2.14 -2.15 -0.74
C MET A 55 -2.39 -3.62 -1.08
N ASP A 56 -3.65 -4.07 -1.06
CA ASP A 56 -4.03 -5.44 -1.44
C ASP A 56 -3.75 -5.69 -2.94
N GLU A 57 -4.12 -4.75 -3.82
CA GLU A 57 -3.79 -4.80 -5.26
C GLU A 57 -2.27 -4.87 -5.47
N LEU A 58 -1.51 -4.04 -4.74
CA LEU A 58 -0.05 -4.02 -4.82
C LEU A 58 0.57 -5.35 -4.39
N THR A 59 0.06 -5.97 -3.34
CA THR A 59 0.55 -7.25 -2.83
C THR A 59 0.35 -8.37 -3.86
N LEU A 60 -0.80 -8.40 -4.52
CA LEU A 60 -1.09 -9.37 -5.59
C LEU A 60 -0.15 -9.20 -6.78
N VAL A 61 0.03 -7.97 -7.25
CA VAL A 61 0.88 -7.66 -8.41
C VAL A 61 2.36 -7.90 -8.08
N ALA A 62 2.81 -7.60 -6.86
CA ALA A 62 4.17 -7.89 -6.39
C ALA A 62 4.44 -9.40 -6.33
N ARG A 63 3.46 -10.20 -5.90
CA ARG A 63 3.55 -11.67 -5.92
C ARG A 63 3.74 -12.20 -7.34
N VAL A 64 2.90 -11.77 -8.28
CA VAL A 64 3.01 -12.19 -9.68
C VAL A 64 4.34 -11.71 -10.28
N GLN A 65 4.81 -10.51 -9.95
CA GLN A 65 6.10 -10.01 -10.43
C GLN A 65 7.28 -10.88 -9.96
N LYS A 66 7.17 -11.48 -8.76
CA LYS A 66 8.19 -12.38 -8.20
C LYS A 66 8.23 -13.72 -8.93
N THR A 67 7.07 -14.24 -9.34
CA THR A 67 6.96 -15.55 -10.00
C THR A 67 7.09 -15.48 -11.52
N HIS A 68 6.59 -14.40 -12.13
CA HIS A 68 6.51 -14.17 -13.57
C HIS A 68 6.93 -12.73 -13.90
N PRO A 69 8.24 -12.42 -13.84
CA PRO A 69 8.73 -11.06 -13.99
C PRO A 69 8.53 -10.50 -15.39
N GLU A 70 8.38 -11.34 -16.41
CA GLU A 70 8.10 -10.95 -17.80
C GLU A 70 6.62 -10.76 -18.14
N ASP A 71 5.71 -10.95 -17.18
CA ASP A 71 4.28 -10.73 -17.39
C ASP A 71 4.01 -9.24 -17.68
N PHE A 72 3.74 -8.94 -18.96
CA PHE A 72 3.53 -7.58 -19.43
C PHE A 72 2.29 -6.92 -18.82
N ASP A 73 1.23 -7.69 -18.59
CA ASP A 73 0.01 -7.18 -17.96
C ASP A 73 0.25 -6.84 -16.49
N ASN A 74 1.03 -7.67 -15.79
CA ASN A 74 1.44 -7.40 -14.42
C ASN A 74 2.37 -6.17 -14.33
N GLN A 75 3.30 -6.02 -15.27
CA GLN A 75 4.17 -4.84 -15.34
C GLN A 75 3.37 -3.56 -15.59
N LYS A 76 2.32 -3.60 -16.42
CA LYS A 76 1.41 -2.49 -16.64
C LYS A 76 0.63 -2.14 -15.36
N LYS A 77 0.12 -3.16 -14.64
CA LYS A 77 -0.54 -2.97 -13.34
C LYS A 77 0.40 -2.33 -12.30
N MET A 78 1.66 -2.78 -12.21
CA MET A 78 2.66 -2.13 -11.36
C MET A 78 2.84 -0.65 -11.67
N MET A 79 2.86 -0.29 -12.96
CA MET A 79 2.98 1.11 -13.38
C MET A 79 1.76 1.93 -12.94
N VAL A 80 0.55 1.42 -13.16
CA VAL A 80 -0.70 2.09 -12.74
C VAL A 80 -0.75 2.26 -11.22
N LEU A 81 -0.38 1.23 -10.46
CA LEU A 81 -0.33 1.29 -9.00
C LEU A 81 0.72 2.29 -8.49
N GLY A 82 1.83 2.45 -9.21
CA GLY A 82 2.83 3.48 -8.93
C GLY A 82 2.29 4.89 -9.11
N VAL A 83 1.52 5.14 -10.18
CA VAL A 83 0.85 6.43 -10.39
C VAL A 83 -0.18 6.70 -9.29
N LYS A 84 -1.03 5.71 -8.96
CA LYS A 84 -1.97 5.82 -7.82
C LYS A 84 -1.25 6.16 -6.51
N ALA A 85 -0.04 5.65 -6.29
CA ALA A 85 0.75 5.96 -5.09
C ALA A 85 1.13 7.45 -5.03
N GLU A 86 1.52 8.03 -6.16
CA GLU A 86 1.83 9.47 -6.27
C GLU A 86 0.57 10.32 -6.03
N GLU A 87 -0.60 9.85 -6.46
CA GLU A 87 -1.90 10.50 -6.21
C GLU A 87 -2.35 10.41 -4.74
N LEU A 88 -2.11 9.27 -4.08
CA LEU A 88 -2.46 9.06 -2.67
C LEU A 88 -1.51 9.79 -1.71
N GLN A 89 -0.26 10.02 -2.11
CA GLN A 89 0.76 10.66 -1.27
C GLN A 89 0.34 12.04 -0.70
N PRO A 90 -0.18 13.01 -1.47
CA PRO A 90 -0.60 14.29 -0.93
C PRO A 90 -1.77 14.17 0.05
N GLU A 91 -2.73 13.28 -0.23
CA GLU A 91 -3.89 13.03 0.63
C GLU A 91 -3.46 12.37 1.95
N LEU A 92 -2.56 11.39 1.89
CA LEU A 92 -1.91 10.81 3.06
C LEU A 92 -1.20 11.89 3.88
N SER A 93 -0.42 12.74 3.22
CA SER A 93 0.35 13.81 3.89
C SER A 93 -0.57 14.81 4.61
N LYS A 94 -1.73 15.11 4.03
CA LYS A 94 -2.78 15.94 4.66
C LYS A 94 -3.34 15.23 5.89
N HIS A 95 -3.73 13.96 5.79
CA HIS A 95 -4.30 13.23 6.92
C HIS A 95 -3.30 12.96 8.05
N MET A 96 -2.02 12.76 7.73
CA MET A 96 -0.94 12.58 8.70
C MET A 96 -0.68 13.82 9.59
N GLN A 97 -1.25 14.98 9.27
CA GLN A 97 -1.24 16.15 10.15
C GLN A 97 -2.14 15.97 11.38
N ASP A 98 -3.13 15.08 11.29
CA ASP A 98 -3.96 14.66 12.42
C ASP A 98 -3.22 13.57 13.21
N GLU A 99 -2.95 13.84 14.48
CA GLU A 99 -2.19 12.94 15.35
C GLU A 99 -2.91 11.60 15.58
N THR A 100 -4.25 11.62 15.67
CA THR A 100 -5.06 10.40 15.85
C THR A 100 -4.98 9.52 14.62
N PHE A 101 -5.12 10.14 13.44
CA PHE A 101 -4.94 9.45 12.17
C PHE A 101 -3.53 8.88 12.03
N ALA A 102 -2.50 9.68 12.33
CA ALA A 102 -1.11 9.24 12.22
C ALA A 102 -0.81 8.03 13.11
N LEU A 103 -1.35 8.01 14.34
CA LEU A 103 -1.21 6.89 15.26
C LEU A 103 -1.91 5.63 14.72
N ILE A 104 -3.17 5.75 14.32
CA ILE A 104 -3.96 4.62 13.79
C ILE A 104 -3.33 4.08 12.51
N PHE A 105 -2.91 4.96 11.60
CA PHE A 105 -2.24 4.58 10.35
C PHE A 105 -0.93 3.84 10.64
N LYS A 106 -0.11 4.36 11.54
CA LYS A 106 1.17 3.71 11.91
C LYS A 106 0.97 2.33 12.53
N GLU A 107 0.02 2.17 13.45
CA GLU A 107 -0.28 0.85 14.03
C GLU A 107 -0.84 -0.11 12.97
N SER A 108 -1.70 0.37 12.06
CA SER A 108 -2.21 -0.43 10.93
C SER A 108 -1.08 -0.96 10.04
N ILE A 109 -0.10 -0.13 9.70
CA ILE A 109 1.08 -0.52 8.91
C ILE A 109 1.98 -1.50 9.68
N LYS A 110 2.14 -1.30 10.99
CA LYS A 110 2.95 -2.17 11.85
C LYS A 110 2.34 -3.57 12.00
N CYS A 111 1.02 -3.67 12.17
CA CYS A 111 0.30 -4.96 12.17
C CYS A 111 0.52 -5.71 10.86
N LEU A 112 0.38 -5.02 9.73
CA LEU A 112 0.67 -5.60 8.42
C LEU A 112 2.13 -6.09 8.31
N SER A 113 3.10 -5.30 8.78
CA SER A 113 4.52 -5.69 8.71
C SER A 113 4.90 -6.86 9.61
N ASN A 114 4.21 -7.06 10.74
CA ASN A 114 4.52 -8.14 11.67
C ASN A 114 4.01 -9.52 11.19
N GLU A 115 3.08 -9.52 10.23
CA GLU A 115 2.54 -10.76 9.64
C GLU A 115 3.24 -11.19 8.35
N ILE A 116 4.20 -10.41 7.84
CA ILE A 116 5.04 -10.71 6.66
C ILE A 116 6.38 -11.33 7.08
#